data_AF-A0A0W0EX03-F1
#
_entry.id   AF-A0A0W0EX03-F1
#
_cell.length_a   1.000
_cell.length_b   1.000
_cell.length_c   1.000
_cell.angle_alpha   90.00
_cell.angle_beta   90.00
_cell.angle_gamma   90.00
#
_symmetry.space_group_name_H-M   'P 1'
#
loop_
_entity.id
_entity.type
_entity.pdbx_description
1 polymer ?
#
loop_
_entity_poly.entity_id
_entity_poly.type
_entity_poly.pdbx_seq_one_letter_code
_entity_poly.pdbx_strand_id
1 'polypeptide(L)'
;MAARPQTRIVVETLRNDLENLNHVCNSLNERSAHVVDLGPSPVYTYNAIKVLQQEARHNQKNQEAMLREAKDWVRKDAQELILAQLKEQMRTEIQKEVEMSVKSQVEAQILGHIHTPLRKQLEDCKAQLKEVKTSLENSEARCLNSTLELTNSTLDPLAVVLKSDGSKSKWYPADLTSLFAYDSDATAALLNDYDLPVDESLESNFNRFMAHIGIKDQLVTPSEINSSRSQLYFRLISVALGQQHHIGILPYVLDAAGGVSARGDPPSVNVRGVVPSPRLECATAFFQCDDVNVELRDAVTRPPRGKGEAL
;
A
#
# COMPACT_ATOMS: atom_id res chain seq x y z
N MET A 1 130.70 -42.89 -55.74
CA MET A 1 130.00 -42.74 -54.45
C MET A 1 128.57 -42.29 -54.74
N ALA A 2 127.61 -43.22 -54.65
CA ALA A 2 126.21 -42.98 -54.98
C ALA A 2 125.52 -42.19 -53.87
N ALA A 3 124.96 -41.03 -54.20
CA ALA A 3 124.10 -40.28 -53.29
C ALA A 3 122.87 -41.15 -52.95
N ARG A 4 122.63 -41.36 -51.64
CA ARG A 4 121.57 -42.24 -51.13
C ARG A 4 120.20 -41.81 -51.70
N PRO A 5 119.42 -42.69 -52.34
CA PRO A 5 118.17 -42.34 -53.02
C PRO A 5 117.12 -41.69 -52.09
N GLN A 6 117.21 -41.92 -50.77
CA GLN A 6 116.35 -41.26 -49.77
C GLN A 6 116.47 -39.73 -49.76
N THR A 7 117.65 -39.15 -50.00
CA THR A 7 117.82 -37.68 -49.90
C THR A 7 117.21 -36.95 -51.08
N ARG A 8 117.17 -37.56 -52.27
CA ARG A 8 116.47 -37.00 -53.43
C ARG A 8 114.96 -36.93 -53.22
N ILE A 9 114.37 -38.00 -52.68
CA ILE A 9 112.93 -38.05 -52.42
C ILE A 9 112.52 -36.93 -51.45
N VAL A 10 113.27 -36.73 -50.37
CA VAL A 10 112.97 -35.66 -49.39
C VAL A 10 113.07 -34.27 -50.02
N VAL A 11 114.08 -34.02 -50.87
CA VAL A 11 114.23 -32.73 -51.55
C VAL A 11 113.09 -32.48 -52.54
N GLU A 12 112.64 -33.51 -53.27
CA GLU A 12 111.48 -33.42 -54.17
C GLU A 12 110.20 -33.12 -53.41
N THR A 13 110.01 -33.77 -52.25
CA THR A 13 108.84 -33.57 -51.39
C THR A 13 108.81 -32.15 -50.83
N LEU A 14 109.93 -31.68 -50.29
CA LEU A 14 110.06 -30.31 -49.79
C LEU A 14 109.87 -29.26 -50.88
N ARG A 15 110.30 -29.54 -52.11
CA ARG A 15 110.08 -28.66 -53.25
C ARG A 15 108.60 -28.58 -53.61
N ASN A 16 107.90 -29.72 -53.65
CA ASN A 16 106.46 -29.75 -53.91
C ASN A 16 105.67 -29.05 -52.80
N ASP A 17 106.09 -29.21 -51.54
CA ASP A 17 105.47 -28.51 -50.40
C ASP A 17 105.68 -27.00 -50.48
N LEU A 18 106.86 -26.54 -50.90
CA LEU A 18 107.14 -25.12 -51.12
C LEU A 18 106.35 -24.53 -52.31
N GLU A 19 106.22 -25.28 -53.41
CA GLU A 19 105.40 -24.87 -54.56
C GLU A 19 103.90 -24.82 -54.18
N ASN A 20 103.42 -25.79 -53.40
CA ASN A 20 102.07 -25.78 -52.84
C ASN A 20 101.84 -24.60 -51.89
N LEU A 21 102.79 -24.31 -50.98
CA LEU A 21 102.71 -23.17 -50.08
C LEU A 21 102.64 -21.86 -50.88
N ASN A 22 103.47 -21.73 -51.92
CA ASN A 22 103.48 -20.56 -52.78
C ASN A 22 102.13 -20.39 -53.52
N HIS A 23 101.54 -21.48 -54.02
CA HIS A 23 100.20 -21.46 -54.61
C HIS A 23 99.12 -21.05 -53.60
N VAL A 24 99.17 -21.57 -52.37
CA VAL A 24 98.23 -21.18 -51.29
C VAL A 24 98.38 -19.71 -50.93
N CYS A 25 99.62 -19.20 -50.83
CA CYS A 25 99.87 -17.78 -50.59
C CYS A 25 99.32 -16.90 -51.72
N ASN A 26 99.52 -17.28 -52.98
CA ASN A 26 98.99 -16.54 -54.12
C ASN A 26 97.46 -16.57 -54.16
N SER A 27 96.84 -17.72 -53.91
CA SER A 27 95.38 -17.85 -53.85
C SER A 27 94.78 -17.07 -52.67
N LEU A 28 95.45 -17.06 -51.52
CA LEU A 28 95.03 -16.25 -50.38
C LEU A 28 95.14 -14.75 -50.69
N ASN A 29 96.20 -14.34 -51.39
CA ASN A 29 96.41 -12.95 -51.78
C ASN A 29 95.36 -12.48 -52.81
N GLU A 30 95.06 -13.32 -53.81
CA GLU A 30 94.00 -13.06 -54.80
C GLU A 30 92.61 -12.99 -54.15
N ARG A 31 92.30 -13.92 -53.23
CA ARG A 31 91.07 -13.87 -52.45
C ARG A 31 91.01 -12.67 -51.50
N SER A 32 92.14 -12.27 -50.92
CA SER A 32 92.21 -11.08 -50.07
C SER A 32 91.97 -9.80 -50.88
N ALA A 33 92.51 -9.71 -52.10
CA ALA A 33 92.25 -8.60 -53.01
C ALA A 33 90.78 -8.54 -53.42
N HIS A 34 90.16 -9.69 -53.74
CA HIS A 34 88.75 -9.75 -54.09
C HIS A 34 87.81 -9.41 -52.92
N VAL A 35 88.21 -9.74 -51.68
CA VAL A 35 87.48 -9.33 -50.47
C VAL A 35 87.58 -7.83 -50.21
N VAL A 36 88.71 -7.20 -50.55
CA VAL A 36 88.86 -5.75 -50.49
C VAL A 36 88.01 -5.05 -51.56
N ASP A 37 87.87 -5.64 -52.74
CA ASP A 37 87.12 -5.06 -53.87
C ASP A 37 85.60 -5.23 -53.74
N LEU A 38 85.13 -6.37 -53.20
CA LEU A 38 83.71 -6.62 -52.93
C LEU A 38 83.23 -5.97 -51.61
N GLY A 39 84.15 -5.61 -50.73
CA GLY A 39 83.82 -4.96 -49.47
C GLY A 39 83.38 -3.52 -49.72
N PRO A 40 82.20 -3.07 -49.26
CA PRO A 40 81.93 -1.64 -49.20
C PRO A 40 83.06 -0.97 -48.41
N SER A 41 83.58 0.14 -48.95
CA SER A 41 84.71 0.85 -48.35
C SER A 41 84.51 0.98 -46.83
N PRO A 42 85.50 0.63 -46.00
CA PRO A 42 85.37 0.65 -44.54
C PRO A 42 84.97 2.03 -44.00
N VAL A 43 85.28 3.09 -44.75
CA VAL A 43 84.85 4.47 -44.44
C VAL A 43 83.34 4.65 -44.67
N TYR A 44 82.80 4.06 -45.73
CA TYR A 44 81.36 4.10 -46.04
C TYR A 44 80.54 3.34 -44.99
N THR A 45 80.98 2.13 -44.61
CA THR A 45 80.27 1.33 -43.58
C THR A 45 80.29 2.00 -42.22
N TYR A 46 81.41 2.65 -41.84
CA TYR A 46 81.50 3.43 -40.61
C TYR A 46 80.48 4.57 -40.57
N ASN A 47 80.38 5.34 -41.66
CA ASN A 47 79.42 6.43 -41.75
C ASN A 47 77.97 5.93 -41.72
N ALA A 48 77.67 4.83 -42.43
CA ALA A 48 76.35 4.21 -42.43
C ALA A 48 75.94 3.71 -41.03
N ILE A 49 76.85 3.04 -40.31
CA ILE A 49 76.61 2.61 -38.92
C ILE A 49 76.34 3.81 -38.02
N LYS A 50 77.10 4.90 -38.17
CA LYS A 50 76.89 6.12 -37.38
C LYS A 50 75.52 6.75 -37.64
N VAL A 51 75.08 6.80 -38.90
CA VAL A 51 73.74 7.29 -39.27
C VAL A 51 72.65 6.42 -38.65
N LEU A 52 72.75 5.10 -38.77
CA LEU A 52 71.80 4.17 -38.19
C LEU A 52 71.74 4.27 -36.65
N GLN A 53 72.89 4.45 -36.00
CA GLN A 53 72.92 4.68 -34.54
C GLN A 53 72.25 6.00 -34.14
N GLN A 54 72.43 7.05 -34.93
CA GLN A 54 71.76 8.33 -34.69
C GLN A 54 70.25 8.22 -34.89
N GLU A 55 69.82 7.54 -35.96
CA GLU A 55 68.41 7.28 -36.24
C GLU A 55 67.76 6.39 -35.17
N ALA A 56 68.43 5.31 -34.74
CA ALA A 56 67.96 4.46 -33.66
C ALA A 56 67.77 5.23 -32.36
N ARG A 57 68.70 6.14 -32.01
CA ARG A 57 68.58 7.02 -30.84
C ARG A 57 67.43 8.02 -30.99
N HIS A 58 67.23 8.56 -32.18
CA HIS A 58 66.12 9.47 -32.45
C HIS A 58 64.77 8.76 -32.31
N ASN A 59 64.64 7.57 -32.91
CA ASN A 59 63.47 6.72 -32.81
C ASN A 59 63.19 6.28 -31.37
N GLN A 60 64.23 5.91 -30.61
CA GLN A 60 64.08 5.59 -29.19
C GLN A 60 63.52 6.76 -28.39
N LYS A 61 64.06 7.98 -28.59
CA LYS A 61 63.53 9.19 -27.92
C LYS A 61 62.08 9.46 -28.28
N ASN A 62 61.72 9.29 -29.54
CA ASN A 62 60.33 9.48 -30.00
C ASN A 62 59.39 8.42 -29.40
N GLN A 63 59.80 7.15 -29.37
CA GLN A 63 59.04 6.08 -28.74
C GLN A 63 58.86 6.29 -27.24
N GLU A 64 59.91 6.74 -26.53
CA GLU A 64 59.82 7.07 -25.11
C GLU A 64 58.88 8.25 -24.84
N ALA A 65 58.86 9.26 -25.72
CA ALA A 65 57.93 10.38 -25.64
C ALA A 65 56.48 9.91 -25.86
N MET A 66 56.22 9.13 -26.91
CA MET A 66 54.90 8.56 -27.19
C MET A 66 54.41 7.65 -26.05
N LEU A 67 55.30 6.82 -25.49
CA LEU A 67 54.97 5.95 -24.37
C LEU A 67 54.61 6.76 -23.12
N ARG A 68 55.29 7.89 -22.89
CA ARG A 68 54.98 8.79 -21.77
C ARG A 68 53.61 9.42 -21.94
N GLU A 69 53.32 9.94 -23.13
CA GLU A 69 52.01 10.52 -23.46
C GLU A 69 50.88 9.49 -23.34
N ALA A 70 51.08 8.28 -23.87
CA ALA A 70 50.13 7.18 -23.74
C ALA A 70 49.88 6.80 -22.27
N LYS A 71 50.94 6.76 -21.44
CA LYS A 71 50.80 6.51 -20.00
C LYS A 71 50.01 7.61 -19.29
N ASP A 72 50.27 8.87 -19.63
CA ASP A 72 49.56 10.01 -19.04
C ASP A 72 48.09 10.01 -19.44
N TRP A 73 47.78 9.67 -20.70
CA TRP A 73 46.42 9.51 -21.18
C TRP A 73 45.69 8.37 -20.47
N VAL A 74 46.29 7.16 -20.42
CA VAL A 74 45.71 6.00 -19.72
C VAL A 74 45.48 6.32 -18.24
N ARG A 75 46.39 7.04 -17.59
CA ARG A 75 46.23 7.42 -16.19
C ARG A 75 45.05 8.37 -15.98
N LYS A 76 44.88 9.37 -16.85
CA LYS A 76 43.76 10.32 -16.77
C LYS A 76 42.43 9.64 -17.06
N ASP A 77 42.36 8.86 -18.14
CA ASP A 77 41.16 8.12 -18.52
C ASP A 77 40.74 7.12 -17.43
N ALA A 78 41.68 6.37 -16.87
CA ALA A 78 41.41 5.48 -15.75
C ALA A 78 40.90 6.24 -14.51
N GLN A 79 41.46 7.42 -14.20
CA GLN A 79 40.99 8.24 -13.09
C GLN A 79 39.56 8.76 -13.32
N GLU A 80 39.25 9.21 -14.54
CA GLU A 80 37.92 9.69 -14.90
C GLU A 80 36.88 8.56 -14.84
N LEU A 81 37.20 7.37 -15.35
CA LEU A 81 36.33 6.19 -15.29
C LEU A 81 36.05 5.76 -13.84
N ILE A 82 37.09 5.70 -13.01
CA ILE A 82 36.95 5.33 -11.58
C ILE A 82 36.08 6.38 -10.86
N LEU A 83 36.31 7.67 -11.10
CA LEU A 83 35.51 8.74 -10.49
C LEU A 83 34.06 8.72 -10.96
N ALA A 84 33.80 8.44 -12.23
CA ALA A 84 32.45 8.31 -12.77
C ALA A 84 31.71 7.13 -12.13
N GLN A 85 32.35 5.96 -12.04
CA GLN A 85 31.76 4.78 -11.41
C GLN A 85 31.49 4.98 -9.92
N LEU A 86 32.45 5.58 -9.20
CA LEU A 86 32.28 5.85 -7.77
C LEU A 86 31.14 6.84 -7.49
N LYS A 87 31.01 7.88 -8.32
CA LYS A 87 29.90 8.84 -8.22
C LYS A 87 28.55 8.16 -8.41
N GLU A 88 28.43 7.28 -9.40
CA GLU A 88 27.18 6.57 -9.67
C GLU A 88 26.83 5.58 -8.54
N GLN A 89 27.82 4.88 -8.00
CA GLN A 89 27.64 4.00 -6.84
C GLN A 89 27.21 4.79 -5.60
N MET A 90 27.89 5.89 -5.29
CA MET A 90 27.52 6.74 -4.15
C MET A 90 26.10 7.30 -4.30
N ARG A 91 25.73 7.74 -5.51
CA ARG A 91 24.36 8.22 -5.79
C ARG A 91 23.32 7.13 -5.50
N THR A 92 23.58 5.92 -5.98
CA THR A 92 22.69 4.78 -5.79
C THR A 92 22.53 4.42 -4.31
N GLU A 93 23.63 4.36 -3.56
CA GLU A 93 23.59 4.04 -2.13
C GLU A 93 22.92 5.15 -1.31
N ILE A 94 23.18 6.44 -1.62
CA ILE A 94 22.49 7.56 -0.97
C ILE A 94 20.99 7.49 -1.22
N GLN A 95 20.57 7.24 -2.47
CA GLN A 95 19.15 7.13 -2.79
C GLN A 95 18.49 5.99 -2.00
N LYS A 96 19.15 4.83 -1.93
CA LYS A 96 18.66 3.68 -1.17
C LYS A 96 18.54 3.98 0.32
N GLU A 97 19.53 4.62 0.91
CA GLU A 97 19.52 5.00 2.33
C GLU A 97 18.41 6.02 2.63
N VAL A 98 18.24 7.02 1.76
CA VAL A 98 17.14 8.00 1.88
C VAL A 98 15.78 7.30 1.77
N GLU A 99 15.59 6.41 0.81
CA GLU A 99 14.33 5.66 0.68
C GLU A 99 14.02 4.81 1.92
N MET A 100 15.02 4.14 2.50
CA MET A 100 14.86 3.37 3.73
C MET A 100 14.53 4.27 4.93
N SER A 101 15.27 5.37 5.10
CA SER A 101 15.08 6.31 6.20
C SER A 101 13.71 7.00 6.13
N VAL A 102 13.29 7.45 4.94
CA VAL A 102 11.96 8.04 4.73
C VAL A 102 10.87 7.02 5.04
N LYS A 103 10.98 5.78 4.54
CA LYS A 103 10.00 4.72 4.84
C LYS A 103 9.86 4.48 6.34
N SER A 104 10.99 4.34 7.05
CA SER A 104 10.99 4.11 8.49
C SER A 104 10.41 5.29 9.28
N GLN A 105 10.77 6.53 8.93
CA GLN A 105 10.25 7.72 9.60
C GLN A 105 8.77 7.92 9.34
N VAL A 106 8.32 7.72 8.09
CA VAL A 106 6.91 7.80 7.73
C VAL A 106 6.11 6.73 8.47
N GLU A 107 6.59 5.49 8.55
CA GLU A 107 5.92 4.42 9.31
C GLU A 107 5.83 4.77 10.81
N ALA A 108 6.91 5.26 11.41
CA ALA A 108 6.92 5.68 12.82
C ALA A 108 5.96 6.85 13.08
N GLN A 109 5.91 7.85 12.20
CA GLN A 109 4.99 8.98 12.31
C GLN A 109 3.54 8.55 12.10
N ILE A 110 3.27 7.67 11.14
CA ILE A 110 1.95 7.10 10.90
C ILE A 110 1.46 6.36 12.15
N LEU A 111 2.30 5.52 12.76
CA LEU A 111 1.95 4.81 14.00
C LEU A 111 1.76 5.76 15.20
N GLY A 112 2.52 6.85 15.27
CA GLY A 112 2.39 7.85 16.33
C GLY A 112 1.13 8.72 16.22
N HIS A 113 0.67 9.03 15.01
CA HIS A 113 -0.48 9.90 14.79
C HIS A 113 -1.80 9.14 14.58
N ILE A 114 -1.77 7.94 13.98
CA ILE A 114 -2.96 7.12 13.74
C ILE A 114 -3.14 6.15 14.92
N HIS A 115 -3.87 6.60 15.94
CA HIS A 115 -4.10 5.88 17.20
C HIS A 115 -4.84 4.55 17.04
N THR A 116 -5.62 4.39 15.98
CA THR A 116 -6.38 3.17 15.69
C THR A 116 -6.05 2.70 14.27
N PRO A 117 -5.56 1.46 14.08
CA PRO A 117 -5.22 0.98 12.75
C PRO A 117 -6.44 1.07 11.82
N LEU A 118 -6.23 1.49 10.57
CA LEU A 118 -7.30 1.75 9.60
C LEU A 118 -8.22 0.53 9.39
N ARG A 119 -7.68 -0.69 9.53
CA ARG A 119 -8.47 -1.94 9.49
C ARG A 119 -9.51 -2.01 10.60
N LYS A 120 -9.15 -1.66 11.83
CA LYS A 120 -10.06 -1.64 12.97
C LYS A 120 -11.12 -0.55 12.80
N GLN A 121 -10.73 0.64 12.34
CA GLN A 121 -11.71 1.70 12.01
C GLN A 121 -12.72 1.24 10.95
N LEU A 122 -12.26 0.50 9.94
CA LEU A 122 -13.13 -0.04 8.90
C LEU A 122 -14.07 -1.12 9.43
N GLU A 123 -13.62 -1.98 10.35
CA GLU A 123 -14.47 -2.95 11.03
C GLU A 123 -15.52 -2.27 11.91
N ASP A 124 -15.12 -1.26 12.69
CA ASP A 124 -16.01 -0.47 13.53
C ASP A 124 -17.08 0.25 12.69
N CYS A 125 -16.69 0.89 11.58
CA CYS A 125 -17.63 1.52 10.65
C CYS A 125 -18.58 0.50 10.00
N LYS A 126 -18.12 -0.69 9.65
CA LYS A 126 -18.98 -1.75 9.11
C LYS A 126 -20.00 -2.23 10.16
N ALA A 127 -19.58 -2.36 11.41
CA ALA A 127 -20.48 -2.72 12.51
C ALA A 127 -21.55 -1.64 12.72
N GLN A 128 -21.16 -0.37 12.74
CA GLN A 128 -22.09 0.76 12.85
C GLN A 128 -23.06 0.83 11.66
N LEU A 129 -22.60 0.63 10.44
CA LEU A 129 -23.48 0.59 9.27
C LEU A 129 -24.48 -0.56 9.33
N LYS A 130 -24.07 -1.72 9.83
CA LYS A 130 -24.97 -2.85 10.06
C LYS A 130 -26.04 -2.49 11.09
N GLU A 131 -25.65 -1.87 12.21
CA GLU A 131 -26.57 -1.42 13.26
C GLU A 131 -27.58 -0.39 12.72
N VAL A 132 -27.12 0.63 11.99
CA VAL A 132 -27.99 1.66 11.39
C VAL A 132 -28.95 1.04 10.38
N LYS A 133 -28.48 0.11 9.56
CA LYS A 133 -29.33 -0.60 8.59
C LYS A 133 -30.42 -1.40 9.29
N THR A 134 -30.06 -2.18 10.31
CA THR A 134 -31.04 -2.95 11.11
C THR A 134 -32.03 -2.02 11.82
N SER A 135 -31.57 -0.89 12.34
CA SER A 135 -32.45 0.12 12.96
C SER A 135 -33.45 0.74 11.98
N LEU A 136 -33.00 1.00 10.74
CA LEU A 136 -33.87 1.49 9.66
C LEU A 136 -34.93 0.46 9.30
N GLU A 137 -34.53 -0.80 9.04
CA GLU A 137 -35.46 -1.89 8.73
C GLU A 137 -36.46 -2.12 9.87
N ASN A 138 -36.01 -2.05 11.13
CA ASN A 138 -36.88 -2.14 12.29
C ASN A 138 -37.86 -0.96 12.39
N SER A 139 -37.42 0.24 12.05
CA SER A 139 -38.29 1.42 12.03
C SER A 139 -39.36 1.30 10.96
N GLU A 140 -39.01 0.81 9.77
CA GLU A 140 -39.97 0.51 8.70
C GLU A 140 -40.96 -0.58 9.11
N ALA A 141 -40.48 -1.69 9.68
CA ALA A 141 -41.34 -2.77 10.18
C ALA A 141 -42.31 -2.25 11.25
N ARG A 142 -41.85 -1.41 12.18
CA ARG A 142 -42.71 -0.79 13.20
C ARG A 142 -43.76 0.14 12.60
N CYS A 143 -43.40 0.91 11.58
CA CYS A 143 -44.36 1.75 10.86
C CYS A 143 -45.46 0.91 10.21
N LEU A 144 -45.10 -0.20 9.54
CA LEU A 144 -46.07 -1.13 8.93
C LEU A 144 -46.96 -1.79 10.00
N ASN A 145 -46.38 -2.25 11.10
CA ASN A 145 -47.15 -2.86 12.18
C ASN A 145 -48.08 -1.84 12.88
N SER A 146 -47.68 -0.57 12.95
CA SER A 146 -48.49 0.48 13.59
C SER A 146 -49.83 0.76 12.89
N THR A 147 -49.97 0.35 11.63
CA THR A 147 -51.23 0.45 10.89
C THR A 147 -52.19 -0.71 11.12
N LEU A 148 -51.77 -1.76 11.85
CA LEU A 148 -52.62 -2.90 12.16
C LEU A 148 -53.57 -2.56 13.31
N GLU A 149 -54.86 -2.75 13.06
CA GLU A 149 -55.92 -2.60 14.08
C GLU A 149 -56.23 -3.95 14.72
N LEU A 150 -56.28 -4.01 16.06
CA LEU A 150 -56.56 -5.25 16.80
C LEU A 150 -57.94 -5.86 16.51
N THR A 151 -58.91 -5.07 16.05
CA THR A 151 -60.27 -5.55 15.80
C THR A 151 -60.46 -6.21 14.43
N ASN A 152 -59.74 -5.72 13.42
CA ASN A 152 -59.99 -6.07 12.02
C ASN A 152 -58.84 -6.83 11.35
N SER A 153 -57.61 -6.67 11.86
CA SER A 153 -56.37 -7.08 11.16
C SER A 153 -55.62 -8.20 11.91
N THR A 154 -56.31 -9.04 12.68
CA THR A 154 -55.66 -10.09 13.51
C THR A 154 -55.00 -11.21 12.70
N LEU A 155 -55.40 -11.37 11.44
CA LEU A 155 -54.88 -12.36 10.49
C LEU A 155 -53.83 -11.78 9.53
N ASP A 156 -53.60 -10.47 9.56
CA ASP A 156 -52.62 -9.85 8.68
C ASP A 156 -51.19 -10.17 9.15
N PRO A 157 -50.26 -10.42 8.22
CA PRO A 157 -48.91 -10.84 8.55
C PRO A 157 -48.14 -9.70 9.22
N LEU A 158 -47.49 -10.01 10.33
CA LEU A 158 -46.64 -9.06 11.06
C LEU A 158 -45.33 -8.82 10.31
N ALA A 159 -45.00 -7.54 10.06
CA ALA A 159 -43.69 -7.17 9.57
C ALA A 159 -42.64 -7.50 10.65
N VAL A 160 -41.54 -8.14 10.25
CA VAL A 160 -40.56 -8.69 11.18
C VAL A 160 -39.64 -7.59 11.70
N VAL A 161 -39.59 -7.43 13.03
CA VAL A 161 -38.56 -6.64 13.70
C VAL A 161 -37.36 -7.54 13.97
N LEU A 162 -36.18 -7.14 13.51
CA LEU A 162 -34.91 -7.83 13.73
C LEU A 162 -34.35 -7.52 15.13
N LYS A 163 -33.60 -8.47 15.69
CA LYS A 163 -32.88 -8.28 16.96
C LYS A 163 -31.67 -7.34 16.77
N SER A 164 -31.00 -7.01 17.87
CA SER A 164 -29.75 -6.23 17.89
C SER A 164 -28.62 -6.86 17.08
N ASP A 165 -28.62 -8.19 16.93
CA ASP A 165 -27.66 -8.94 16.09
C ASP A 165 -27.98 -8.89 14.58
N GLY A 166 -29.15 -8.33 14.20
CA GLY A 166 -29.68 -8.28 12.85
C GLY A 166 -30.34 -9.58 12.37
N SER A 167 -30.51 -10.57 13.23
CA SER A 167 -31.20 -11.82 12.93
C SER A 167 -32.66 -11.79 13.40
N LYS A 168 -33.47 -12.65 12.79
CA LYS A 168 -34.88 -12.85 13.17
C LYS A 168 -34.96 -13.76 14.40
N SER A 169 -35.78 -13.39 15.39
CA SER A 169 -36.09 -14.29 16.52
C SER A 169 -36.77 -15.57 16.03
N LYS A 170 -36.41 -16.70 16.62
CA LYS A 170 -37.05 -18.00 16.34
C LYS A 170 -38.52 -18.01 16.78
N TRP A 171 -38.84 -17.23 17.82
CA TRP A 171 -40.16 -17.11 18.42
C TRP A 171 -40.97 -15.96 17.83
N TYR A 172 -40.55 -15.36 16.72
CA TYR A 172 -41.31 -14.27 16.11
C TYR A 172 -42.63 -14.80 15.52
N PRO A 173 -43.79 -14.30 15.95
CA PRO A 173 -45.09 -14.77 15.46
C PRO A 173 -45.32 -14.36 14.00
N ALA A 174 -46.14 -15.14 13.28
CA ALA A 174 -46.52 -14.81 11.90
C ALA A 174 -47.56 -13.68 11.85
N ASP A 175 -48.51 -13.69 12.78
CA ASP A 175 -49.64 -12.76 12.89
C ASP A 175 -49.99 -12.53 14.38
N LEU A 176 -50.91 -11.59 14.65
CA LEU A 176 -51.37 -11.31 16.02
C LEU A 176 -52.10 -12.50 16.66
N THR A 177 -52.82 -13.27 15.85
CA THR A 177 -53.53 -14.47 16.32
C THR A 177 -52.54 -15.50 16.89
N SER A 178 -51.42 -15.72 16.20
CA SER A 178 -50.33 -16.60 16.65
C SER A 178 -49.65 -16.07 17.90
N LEU A 179 -49.47 -14.75 18.02
CA LEU A 179 -48.90 -14.13 19.22
C LEU A 179 -49.76 -14.41 20.45
N PHE A 180 -51.08 -14.25 20.35
CA PHE A 180 -52.00 -14.49 21.48
C PHE A 180 -52.19 -15.98 21.80
N ALA A 181 -51.76 -16.88 20.91
CA ALA A 181 -51.75 -18.32 21.16
C ALA A 181 -50.51 -18.78 21.96
N TYR A 182 -49.53 -17.90 22.21
CA TYR A 182 -48.34 -18.25 22.98
C TYR A 182 -48.64 -18.44 24.46
N ASP A 183 -47.94 -19.40 25.06
CA ASP A 183 -47.92 -19.60 26.51
C ASP A 183 -46.95 -18.63 27.19
N SER A 184 -46.94 -18.64 28.53
CA SER A 184 -46.06 -17.78 29.33
C SER A 184 -44.58 -17.99 29.01
N ASP A 185 -44.18 -19.24 28.76
CA ASP A 185 -42.79 -19.61 28.53
C ASP A 185 -42.32 -19.17 27.13
N ALA A 186 -43.12 -19.37 26.07
CA ALA A 186 -42.80 -18.89 24.73
C ALA A 186 -42.80 -17.35 24.67
N THR A 187 -43.73 -16.71 25.38
CA THR A 187 -43.77 -15.24 25.47
C THR A 187 -42.53 -14.70 26.19
N ALA A 188 -42.13 -15.31 27.31
CA ALA A 188 -40.90 -14.94 28.02
C ALA A 188 -39.66 -15.15 27.15
N ALA A 189 -39.59 -16.26 26.39
CA ALA A 189 -38.51 -16.50 25.44
C ALA A 189 -38.45 -15.44 24.33
N LEU A 190 -39.62 -15.03 23.81
CA LEU A 190 -39.72 -13.96 22.83
C LEU A 190 -39.25 -12.62 23.39
N LEU A 191 -39.67 -12.22 24.60
CA LEU A 191 -39.22 -10.96 25.19
C LEU A 191 -37.71 -10.95 25.46
N ASN A 192 -37.16 -12.08 25.93
CA ASN A 192 -35.73 -12.21 26.16
C ASN A 192 -34.91 -12.10 24.87
N ASP A 193 -35.41 -12.62 23.74
CA ASP A 193 -34.75 -12.50 22.43
C ASP A 193 -34.58 -11.03 21.97
N TYR A 194 -35.41 -10.12 22.47
CA TYR A 194 -35.37 -8.67 22.17
C TYR A 194 -34.87 -7.83 23.35
N ASP A 195 -34.28 -8.46 24.37
CA ASP A 195 -33.79 -7.81 25.59
C ASP A 195 -34.88 -6.98 26.32
N LEU A 196 -36.14 -7.42 26.24
CA LEU A 196 -37.28 -6.79 26.90
C LEU A 196 -37.48 -7.38 28.31
N PRO A 197 -37.80 -6.56 29.32
CA PRO A 197 -38.08 -7.07 30.66
C PRO A 197 -39.33 -7.96 30.66
N VAL A 198 -39.31 -9.05 31.42
CA VAL A 198 -40.42 -10.00 31.57
C VAL A 198 -41.15 -9.73 32.89
N ASP A 199 -42.47 -9.58 32.84
CA ASP A 199 -43.36 -9.45 33.99
C ASP A 199 -44.09 -10.77 34.31
N GLU A 200 -44.69 -10.86 35.50
CA GLU A 200 -45.47 -12.03 35.92
C GLU A 200 -46.78 -12.20 35.14
N SER A 201 -47.39 -11.11 34.64
CA SER A 201 -48.63 -11.17 33.88
C SER A 201 -48.37 -11.29 32.37
N LEU A 202 -48.98 -12.31 31.78
CA LEU A 202 -48.91 -12.58 30.34
C LEU A 202 -49.38 -11.37 29.53
N GLU A 203 -50.45 -10.71 29.96
CA GLU A 203 -51.01 -9.54 29.27
C GLU A 203 -50.05 -8.35 29.28
N SER A 204 -49.29 -8.14 30.37
CA SER A 204 -48.27 -7.08 30.42
C SER A 204 -47.13 -7.38 29.44
N ASN A 205 -46.71 -8.64 29.37
CA ASN A 205 -45.70 -9.09 28.42
C ASN A 205 -46.15 -8.91 26.97
N PHE A 206 -47.40 -9.24 26.63
CA PHE A 206 -47.96 -8.97 25.32
C PHE A 206 -48.03 -7.49 25.01
N ASN A 207 -48.52 -6.66 25.92
CA ASN A 207 -48.57 -5.21 25.73
C ASN A 207 -47.17 -4.61 25.51
N ARG A 208 -46.17 -5.11 26.24
CA ARG A 208 -44.76 -4.69 26.10
C ARG A 208 -44.19 -5.08 24.73
N PHE A 209 -44.46 -6.30 24.28
CA PHE A 209 -44.03 -6.75 22.96
C PHE A 209 -44.76 -6.00 21.83
N MET A 210 -46.08 -5.83 21.92
CA MET A 210 -46.88 -5.06 20.95
C MET A 210 -46.38 -3.62 20.83
N ALA A 211 -46.09 -2.98 21.96
CA ALA A 211 -45.49 -1.64 21.98
C ALA A 211 -44.10 -1.62 21.31
N HIS A 212 -43.27 -2.65 21.55
CA HIS A 212 -41.95 -2.78 20.92
C HIS A 212 -42.03 -2.92 19.39
N ILE A 213 -43.00 -3.66 18.88
CA ILE A 213 -43.21 -3.83 17.43
C ILE A 213 -44.00 -2.68 16.79
N GLY A 214 -44.41 -1.66 17.55
CA GLY A 214 -45.01 -0.42 17.05
C GLY A 214 -46.54 -0.41 17.02
N ILE A 215 -47.21 -1.42 17.57
CA ILE A 215 -48.66 -1.48 17.67
C ILE A 215 -49.11 -0.63 18.87
N LYS A 216 -50.04 0.30 18.62
CA LYS A 216 -50.46 1.30 19.62
C LYS A 216 -51.58 0.81 20.53
N ASP A 217 -52.36 -0.16 20.08
CA ASP A 217 -53.48 -0.70 20.83
C ASP A 217 -52.96 -1.61 21.96
N GLN A 218 -53.33 -1.29 23.20
CA GLN A 218 -53.01 -2.09 24.37
C GLN A 218 -54.22 -2.95 24.74
N LEU A 219 -53.98 -4.20 25.14
CA LEU A 219 -55.04 -5.12 25.61
C LEU A 219 -55.66 -4.65 26.93
N VAL A 220 -54.89 -3.95 27.77
CA VAL A 220 -55.31 -3.47 29.08
C VAL A 220 -54.79 -2.06 29.25
N THR A 221 -55.68 -1.07 29.35
CA THR A 221 -55.27 0.28 29.73
C THR A 221 -54.95 0.28 31.23
N PRO A 222 -53.81 0.86 31.68
CA PRO A 222 -53.41 0.84 33.08
C PRO A 222 -54.42 1.51 34.04
N SER A 223 -55.40 2.26 33.51
CA SER A 223 -56.49 2.87 34.29
C SER A 223 -57.56 1.88 34.75
N GLU A 224 -57.70 0.69 34.14
CA GLU A 224 -58.81 -0.24 34.44
C GLU A 224 -58.46 -1.33 35.45
N ILE A 225 -57.20 -1.42 35.87
CA ILE A 225 -56.68 -2.46 36.78
C ILE A 225 -57.37 -2.42 38.16
N ASN A 226 -58.02 -1.30 38.51
CA ASN A 226 -58.78 -1.18 39.76
C ASN A 226 -60.30 -1.40 39.63
N SER A 227 -60.89 -1.54 38.43
CA SER A 227 -62.35 -1.45 38.30
C SER A 227 -63.09 -2.76 37.97
N SER A 228 -62.62 -3.69 37.14
CA SER A 228 -63.36 -4.96 36.91
C SER A 228 -62.57 -6.04 36.18
N ARG A 229 -61.85 -6.91 36.91
CA ARG A 229 -61.21 -8.14 36.39
C ARG A 229 -62.17 -9.12 35.71
N SER A 230 -63.48 -8.97 35.91
CA SER A 230 -64.53 -9.86 35.39
C SER A 230 -65.13 -9.47 34.03
N GLN A 231 -64.95 -8.23 33.54
CA GLN A 231 -65.60 -7.79 32.30
C GLN A 231 -64.79 -8.08 31.02
N LEU A 232 -63.45 -8.11 31.11
CA LEU A 232 -62.59 -8.33 29.94
C LEU A 232 -62.57 -9.78 29.46
N TYR A 233 -62.57 -10.76 30.38
CA TYR A 233 -62.73 -12.17 30.02
C TYR A 233 -64.04 -12.42 29.27
N PHE A 234 -65.12 -11.69 29.60
CA PHE A 234 -66.40 -11.82 28.92
C PHE A 234 -66.37 -11.29 27.48
N ARG A 235 -65.68 -10.18 27.19
CA ARG A 235 -65.58 -9.65 25.81
C ARG A 235 -64.71 -10.49 24.89
N LEU A 236 -63.54 -10.95 25.36
CA LEU A 236 -62.65 -11.80 24.54
C LEU A 236 -63.30 -13.14 24.20
N ILE A 237 -63.98 -13.78 25.16
CA ILE A 237 -64.73 -15.02 24.92
C ILE A 237 -65.95 -14.77 24.01
N SER A 238 -66.66 -13.65 24.16
CA SER A 238 -67.84 -13.35 23.31
C SER A 238 -67.49 -13.06 21.85
N VAL A 239 -66.33 -12.45 21.59
CA VAL A 239 -65.83 -12.20 20.22
C VAL A 239 -65.32 -13.49 19.59
N ALA A 240 -64.58 -14.33 20.33
CA ALA A 240 -64.12 -15.63 19.84
C ALA A 240 -65.27 -16.62 19.56
N LEU A 241 -66.42 -16.47 20.23
CA LEU A 241 -67.62 -17.29 20.03
C LEU A 241 -68.62 -16.71 18.99
N GLY A 242 -68.32 -15.58 18.35
CA GLY A 242 -69.17 -15.01 17.30
C GLY A 242 -70.60 -14.63 17.75
N GLN A 243 -70.82 -14.33 19.04
CA GLN A 243 -72.13 -13.95 19.55
C GLN A 243 -72.34 -12.42 19.46
N GLN A 244 -72.98 -11.97 18.39
CA GLN A 244 -73.54 -10.61 18.30
C GLN A 244 -74.81 -10.51 19.16
N HIS A 245 -74.67 -10.13 20.43
CA HIS A 245 -75.82 -9.73 21.24
C HIS A 245 -76.11 -8.22 21.06
N HIS A 246 -77.18 -7.93 20.32
CA HIS A 246 -77.85 -6.63 20.32
C HIS A 246 -78.38 -6.32 21.73
N ILE A 247 -77.67 -5.52 22.51
CA ILE A 247 -78.20 -4.92 23.74
C ILE A 247 -78.32 -3.42 23.50
N GLY A 248 -79.56 -2.95 23.38
CA GLY A 248 -79.91 -1.54 23.23
C GLY A 248 -79.63 -0.77 24.53
N ILE A 249 -78.75 0.21 24.44
CA ILE A 249 -78.44 1.17 25.50
C ILE A 249 -79.18 2.47 25.19
N LEU A 250 -80.07 2.88 26.10
CA LEU A 250 -80.84 4.12 26.06
C LEU A 250 -79.94 5.36 26.25
N PRO A 251 -80.22 6.50 25.59
CA PRO A 251 -79.46 7.73 25.78
C PRO A 251 -80.00 8.52 26.98
N TYR A 252 -79.14 8.80 27.95
CA TYR A 252 -79.40 9.83 28.96
C TYR A 252 -78.92 11.18 28.44
N VAL A 253 -79.86 12.10 28.25
CA VAL A 253 -79.65 13.51 27.96
C VAL A 253 -79.37 14.21 29.28
N LEU A 254 -78.20 14.87 29.41
CA LEU A 254 -77.98 15.88 30.44
C LEU A 254 -77.49 17.16 29.77
N ASP A 255 -78.21 18.23 30.08
CA ASP A 255 -78.13 19.56 29.48
C ASP A 255 -77.39 20.53 30.41
N ALA A 256 -76.79 21.55 29.79
CA ALA A 256 -76.43 22.88 30.27
C ALA A 256 -75.47 23.09 31.48
N ALA A 257 -74.37 23.83 31.23
CA ALA A 257 -74.23 25.26 31.58
C ALA A 257 -72.81 25.67 32.06
N GLY A 258 -72.32 26.79 31.52
CA GLY A 258 -71.28 27.68 32.09
C GLY A 258 -69.85 27.14 31.99
N GLY A 259 -68.84 27.86 31.53
CA GLY A 259 -68.59 29.28 31.55
C GLY A 259 -67.11 29.49 31.95
N VAL A 260 -66.56 30.64 31.56
CA VAL A 260 -65.27 31.20 32.02
C VAL A 260 -64.00 30.77 31.26
N SER A 261 -63.68 31.64 30.31
CA SER A 261 -62.36 32.00 29.81
C SER A 261 -61.32 32.16 30.92
N ALA A 262 -60.23 31.40 30.84
CA ALA A 262 -58.95 31.76 31.45
C ALA A 262 -57.83 31.42 30.47
N ARG A 263 -57.29 32.46 29.82
CA ARG A 263 -55.99 32.42 29.15
C ARG A 263 -54.93 32.21 30.23
N GLY A 264 -54.44 30.98 30.35
CA GLY A 264 -53.21 30.66 31.06
C GLY A 264 -52.09 30.51 30.06
N ASP A 265 -51.12 31.42 30.11
CA ASP A 265 -49.87 31.32 29.35
C ASP A 265 -49.15 30.00 29.65
N PRO A 266 -48.56 29.33 28.65
CA PRO A 266 -47.78 28.13 28.89
C PRO A 266 -46.48 28.48 29.62
N PRO A 267 -46.06 27.67 30.61
CA PRO A 267 -44.74 27.83 31.21
C PRO A 267 -43.67 27.57 30.15
N SER A 268 -42.77 28.53 30.02
CA SER A 268 -41.55 28.44 29.23
C SER A 268 -40.72 27.26 29.73
N VAL A 269 -40.77 26.16 28.99
CA VAL A 269 -39.89 25.01 29.20
C VAL A 269 -38.48 25.44 28.83
N ASN A 270 -37.67 25.63 29.86
CA ASN A 270 -36.24 25.88 29.78
C ASN A 270 -35.54 24.60 29.32
N VAL A 271 -35.43 24.39 28.00
CA VAL A 271 -34.62 23.31 27.41
C VAL A 271 -33.14 23.72 27.49
N ARG A 272 -32.56 23.66 28.69
CA ARG A 272 -31.11 23.56 28.87
C ARG A 272 -30.75 22.08 28.87
N GLY A 273 -30.37 21.60 27.70
CA GLY A 273 -29.91 20.22 27.51
C GLY A 273 -29.30 20.01 26.13
N VAL A 274 -28.62 21.02 25.59
CA VAL A 274 -27.74 20.82 24.43
C VAL A 274 -26.54 20.04 24.94
N VAL A 275 -26.55 18.73 24.68
CA VAL A 275 -25.37 17.89 24.76
C VAL A 275 -24.34 18.51 23.81
N PRO A 276 -23.12 18.82 24.28
CA PRO A 276 -22.09 19.32 23.40
C PRO A 276 -21.68 18.18 22.47
N SER A 277 -22.07 18.26 21.20
CA SER A 277 -21.36 17.55 20.15
C SER A 277 -19.86 17.87 20.29
N PRO A 278 -18.96 16.88 20.24
CA PRO A 278 -17.55 17.16 20.17
C PRO A 278 -17.30 17.88 18.84
N ARG A 279 -17.18 19.21 18.92
CA ARG A 279 -16.47 19.97 17.90
C ARG A 279 -15.07 19.38 17.85
N LEU A 280 -14.81 18.62 16.79
CA LEU A 280 -13.47 18.49 16.25
C LEU A 280 -13.00 19.92 15.95
N GLU A 281 -12.40 20.54 16.96
CA GLU A 281 -11.43 21.60 16.75
C GLU A 281 -10.32 20.96 15.93
N CYS A 282 -10.44 21.07 14.60
CA CYS A 282 -9.30 21.08 13.73
C CYS A 282 -8.42 22.22 14.25
N ALA A 283 -7.51 21.87 15.17
CA ALA A 283 -6.36 22.69 15.49
C ALA A 283 -5.63 22.90 14.16
N THR A 284 -5.90 24.04 13.54
CA THR A 284 -5.06 24.62 12.51
C THR A 284 -3.75 24.94 13.22
N ALA A 285 -2.91 23.92 13.40
CA ALA A 285 -1.51 24.09 13.71
C ALA A 285 -0.94 24.88 12.53
N PHE A 286 -0.84 26.19 12.73
CA PHE A 286 0.05 27.06 12.02
C PHE A 286 1.44 26.44 12.13
N PHE A 287 1.81 25.62 11.14
CA PHE A 287 3.21 25.30 10.91
C PHE A 287 3.85 26.58 10.38
N GLN A 288 4.43 27.30 11.32
CA GLN A 288 5.45 28.29 11.07
C GLN A 288 6.66 27.53 10.52
N CYS A 289 6.67 27.32 9.20
CA CYS A 289 7.85 26.89 8.48
C CYS A 289 8.82 28.07 8.44
N ASP A 290 9.60 28.22 9.51
CA ASP A 290 10.78 29.05 9.48
C ASP A 290 11.75 28.47 8.43
N ASP A 291 11.96 29.26 7.38
CA ASP A 291 13.17 29.40 6.58
C ASP A 291 14.04 28.15 6.40
N VAL A 292 13.63 27.29 5.45
CA VAL A 292 14.58 26.52 4.66
C VAL A 292 14.69 27.16 3.28
N ASN A 293 15.52 28.20 3.25
CA ASN A 293 16.00 28.85 2.05
C ASN A 293 16.84 27.84 1.25
N VAL A 294 16.20 27.13 0.32
CA VAL A 294 16.89 26.30 -0.69
C VAL A 294 16.72 27.00 -2.03
N GLU A 295 17.73 27.80 -2.37
CA GLU A 295 18.04 28.17 -3.75
C GLU A 295 18.27 26.89 -4.57
N LEU A 296 17.22 26.39 -5.20
CA LEU A 296 17.31 25.49 -6.35
C LEU A 296 16.41 26.06 -7.46
N ARG A 297 16.80 27.25 -7.91
CA ARG A 297 16.43 27.75 -9.24
C ARG A 297 17.33 27.09 -10.28
N ASP A 298 16.70 26.73 -11.39
CA ASP A 298 17.27 26.57 -12.72
C ASP A 298 18.16 25.35 -13.01
N ALA A 299 17.56 24.15 -13.15
CA ALA A 299 18.26 23.06 -13.87
C ALA A 299 17.39 21.98 -14.52
N VAL A 300 16.12 22.20 -14.88
CA VAL A 300 15.38 21.18 -15.66
C VAL A 300 14.41 21.83 -16.65
N THR A 301 14.86 22.03 -17.89
CA THR A 301 14.12 21.85 -19.17
C THR A 301 14.84 22.55 -20.32
N ARG A 302 15.94 21.96 -20.81
CA ARG A 302 16.35 22.15 -22.21
C ARG A 302 16.68 20.79 -22.82
N PRO A 303 15.96 20.34 -23.86
CA PRO A 303 16.34 19.13 -24.60
C PRO A 303 17.61 19.40 -25.43
N PRO A 304 18.43 18.37 -25.69
CA PRO A 304 19.62 18.51 -26.51
C PRO A 304 19.23 18.80 -27.97
N ARG A 305 19.74 19.91 -28.51
CA ARG A 305 19.73 20.18 -29.96
C ARG A 305 20.59 19.13 -30.65
N GLY A 306 19.97 18.27 -31.44
CA GLY A 306 20.67 17.40 -32.37
C GLY A 306 21.46 18.24 -33.38
N LYS A 307 22.78 18.06 -33.38
CA LYS A 307 23.63 18.42 -34.52
C LYS A 307 23.62 17.23 -35.46
N GLY A 308 22.86 17.34 -36.54
CA GLY A 308 23.11 16.58 -37.76
C GLY A 308 24.10 17.38 -38.61
N GLU A 309 25.36 16.97 -38.60
CA GLU A 309 26.37 17.39 -39.59
C GLU A 309 26.79 16.18 -40.41
N ALA A 310 26.42 16.26 -41.69
CA ALA A 310 27.13 15.84 -42.89
C ALA A 310 27.89 14.49 -42.89
N LEU A 311 27.38 13.57 -43.71
CA LEU A 311 28.15 12.83 -44.71
C LEU A 311 27.42 12.94 -46.05
#